data_AF-A0A2G6UEK6-F1
#
_entry.id   AF-A0A2G6UEK6-F1
#
_cell.length_a   1.000
_cell.length_b   1.000
_cell.length_c   1.000
_cell.angle_alpha   90.00
_cell.angle_beta   90.00
_cell.angle_gamma   90.00
#
_symmetry.space_group_name_H-M   'P 1'
#
loop_
_entity.id
_entity.type
_entity.pdbx_description
1 polymer ?
#
loop_
_entity_poly.entity_id
_entity_poly.type
_entity_poly.pdbx_seq_one_letter_code
_entity_poly.pdbx_strand_id
1 'polypeptide(L)'
;MNTENKTFNIVEAAKAQKQYCDENPSPHFAPTSGRCWSCSRNIYEAVNHKGSEWNGVKYPDYVTGISVEKAGRELVTGCPHCNRSYCD
;
A
#
# COMPACT_ATOMS: atom_id res chain seq x y z
N MET A 1 -7.52 12.46 -17.60
CA MET A 1 -7.00 12.01 -16.30
C MET A 1 -7.07 10.50 -16.31
N ASN A 2 -5.93 9.80 -16.29
CA ASN A 2 -5.92 8.35 -16.28
C ASN A 2 -6.41 7.90 -14.92
N THR A 3 -7.69 7.54 -14.83
CA THR A 3 -8.27 6.85 -13.69
C THR A 3 -7.62 5.47 -13.68
N GLU A 4 -6.45 5.34 -13.06
CA GLU A 4 -5.89 4.02 -12.79
C GLU A 4 -6.93 3.27 -11.97
N ASN A 5 -7.49 2.22 -12.56
CA ASN A 5 -8.40 1.32 -11.88
C ASN A 5 -7.59 0.70 -10.74
N LYS A 6 -7.87 1.08 -9.48
CA LYS A 6 -7.13 0.59 -8.32
C LYS A 6 -7.83 -0.64 -7.79
N THR A 7 -7.25 -1.81 -8.03
CA THR A 7 -7.80 -3.07 -7.54
C THR A 7 -7.19 -3.39 -6.19
N PHE A 8 -8.03 -3.47 -5.15
CA PHE A 8 -7.59 -3.84 -3.81
C PHE A 8 -7.97 -5.29 -3.53
N ASN A 9 -7.00 -6.18 -3.69
CA ASN A 9 -7.13 -7.60 -3.37
C ASN A 9 -5.84 -8.05 -2.67
N ILE A 10 -5.96 -8.49 -1.43
CA ILE A 10 -4.82 -8.86 -0.59
C ILE A 10 -3.99 -9.96 -1.23
N VAL A 11 -4.63 -10.99 -1.78
CA VAL A 11 -3.94 -12.16 -2.34
C VAL A 11 -3.24 -11.80 -3.63
N GLU A 12 -3.93 -11.09 -4.52
CA GLU A 12 -3.36 -10.69 -5.82
C GLU A 12 -2.25 -9.66 -5.66
N ALA A 13 -2.40 -8.70 -4.74
CA ALA A 13 -1.37 -7.69 -4.51
C ALA A 13 -0.13 -8.28 -3.84
N ALA A 14 -0.29 -9.22 -2.89
CA ALA A 14 0.84 -9.95 -2.32
C ALA A 14 1.58 -10.78 -3.38
N LYS A 15 0.84 -11.42 -4.29
CA LYS A 15 1.42 -12.17 -5.41
C LYS A 15 2.15 -11.24 -6.38
N ALA A 16 1.57 -10.10 -6.72
CA ALA A 16 2.19 -9.11 -7.60
C ALA A 16 3.48 -8.53 -6.98
N GLN A 17 3.48 -8.21 -5.69
CA GLN A 17 4.69 -7.75 -5.00
C GLN A 17 5.80 -8.80 -5.04
N LYS A 18 5.44 -10.06 -4.79
CA LYS A 18 6.38 -11.17 -4.86
C LYS A 18 7.00 -11.29 -6.25
N GLN A 19 6.17 -11.29 -7.30
CA GLN A 19 6.63 -11.33 -8.69
C GLN A 19 7.56 -10.16 -9.01
N TYR A 20 7.19 -8.94 -8.61
CA TYR A 20 8.02 -7.75 -8.80
C TYR A 20 9.39 -7.88 -8.12
N CYS A 21 9.45 -8.41 -6.90
CA CYS A 21 10.70 -8.61 -6.16
C CYS A 21 11.53 -9.79 -6.69
N ASP A 22 10.90 -10.81 -7.28
CA ASP A 22 11.59 -11.93 -7.93
C ASP A 22 12.26 -11.45 -9.25
N GLU A 23 11.60 -10.55 -9.99
CA GLU A 23 12.10 -9.96 -11.24
C GLU A 23 13.13 -8.85 -11.01
N ASN A 24 12.99 -8.09 -9.93
CA ASN A 24 13.88 -7.01 -9.55
C ASN A 24 14.58 -7.42 -8.25
N PRO A 25 15.86 -7.87 -8.28
CA PRO A 25 16.58 -8.32 -7.08
C PRO A 25 16.81 -7.15 -6.11
N SER A 26 15.77 -6.83 -5.37
CA SER A 26 15.67 -5.78 -4.37
C SER A 26 15.45 -6.44 -3.02
N PRO A 27 15.88 -5.81 -1.91
CA PRO A 27 15.59 -6.33 -0.58
C PRO A 27 14.07 -6.43 -0.38
N HIS A 28 13.60 -7.58 0.09
CA HIS A 28 12.19 -7.78 0.35
C HIS A 28 11.80 -7.07 1.67
N PHE A 29 11.50 -5.77 1.58
CA PHE A 29 11.18 -4.93 2.74
C PHE A 29 9.76 -5.16 3.25
N ALA A 30 8.81 -5.42 2.35
CA ALA A 30 7.42 -5.65 2.74
C ALA A 30 7.28 -6.98 3.50
N PRO A 31 6.48 -7.02 4.59
CA PRO A 31 6.23 -8.26 5.32
C PRO A 31 5.58 -9.30 4.40
N THR A 32 6.10 -10.53 4.40
CA THR A 32 5.56 -11.63 3.56
C THR A 32 4.09 -11.93 3.83
N SER A 33 3.64 -11.71 5.07
CA SER A 33 2.24 -11.84 5.47
C SER A 33 1.34 -10.68 5.01
N GLY A 34 1.93 -9.61 4.47
CA GLY A 34 1.27 -8.32 4.25
C GLY A 34 0.97 -7.54 5.53
N ARG A 35 1.22 -8.09 6.73
CA ARG A 35 0.83 -7.46 7.99
C ARG A 35 1.93 -6.53 8.51
N CYS A 36 1.61 -5.25 8.66
CA CYS A 36 2.52 -4.28 9.24
C CYS A 36 2.83 -4.63 10.70
N TRP A 37 4.10 -4.63 11.10
CA TRP A 37 4.52 -4.92 12.48
C TRP A 37 4.15 -3.80 13.47
N SER A 38 3.94 -2.58 12.99
CA SER A 38 3.60 -1.43 13.82
C SER A 38 2.09 -1.30 14.04
N CYS A 39 1.27 -1.31 12.97
CA CYS A 39 -0.17 -1.10 13.09
C CYS A 39 -1.00 -2.39 12.98
N SER A 40 -0.39 -3.55 12.74
CA SER A 40 -1.04 -4.86 12.60
C SER A 40 -2.10 -4.95 11.47
N ARG A 41 -2.21 -3.95 10.61
CA ARG A 41 -3.08 -3.97 9.42
C ARG A 41 -2.40 -4.60 8.23
N ASN A 42 -3.18 -5.18 7.33
CA ASN A 42 -2.65 -5.70 6.08
C ASN A 42 -2.41 -4.54 5.11
N ILE A 43 -1.18 -4.37 4.62
CA ILE A 43 -0.80 -3.27 3.73
C ILE A 43 -1.53 -3.27 2.39
N TYR A 44 -2.10 -4.41 1.98
CA TYR A 44 -2.87 -4.54 0.75
C TYR A 44 -4.38 -4.33 0.96
N GLU A 45 -4.83 -4.17 2.21
CA GLU A 45 -6.23 -3.92 2.54
C GLU A 45 -6.60 -2.47 2.19
N ALA A 46 -7.73 -2.29 1.52
CA ALA A 46 -8.30 -0.97 1.30
C ALA A 46 -8.93 -0.45 2.60
N VAL A 47 -8.41 0.67 3.11
CA VAL A 47 -9.03 1.40 4.21
C VAL A 47 -9.47 2.77 3.71
N ASN A 48 -10.79 2.99 3.72
CA ASN A 48 -11.40 4.26 3.39
C ASN A 48 -11.28 5.22 4.59
N HIS A 49 -10.82 6.43 4.31
CA HIS A 49 -10.72 7.52 5.28
C HIS A 49 -11.62 8.65 4.85
N LYS A 50 -12.32 9.22 5.83
CA LYS A 50 -13.05 10.46 5.62
C LYS A 50 -12.07 11.62 5.54
N GLY A 51 -12.30 12.47 4.56
CA GLY A 51 -11.62 13.74 4.43
C GLY A 51 -11.84 14.59 5.67
N SER A 52 -10.86 15.45 5.97
CA SER A 52 -10.91 16.38 7.09
C SER A 52 -10.92 17.82 6.57
N GLU A 53 -11.38 18.75 7.40
CA GLU A 53 -11.17 20.17 7.15
C GLU A 53 -10.17 20.72 8.18
N TRP A 54 -9.17 21.45 7.71
CA TRP A 54 -8.18 22.10 8.58
C TRP A 54 -7.87 23.50 8.07
N ASN A 55 -7.94 24.51 8.93
CA ASN A 55 -7.74 25.92 8.56
C ASN A 55 -8.56 26.37 7.32
N GLY A 56 -9.80 25.89 7.19
CA GLY A 56 -10.67 26.18 6.03
C GLY A 56 -10.30 25.42 4.75
N VAL A 57 -9.30 24.55 4.78
CA VAL A 57 -8.92 23.67 3.66
C VAL A 57 -9.61 22.32 3.81
N LYS A 58 -10.45 21.96 2.84
CA LYS A 58 -11.09 20.64 2.76
C LYS A 58 -10.17 19.64 2.07
N TYR A 59 -9.81 18.60 2.81
CA TYR A 59 -9.14 17.42 2.28
C TYR A 59 -10.20 16.41 1.86
N PRO A 60 -10.09 15.79 0.67
CA PRO A 60 -11.07 14.82 0.21
C PRO A 60 -10.97 13.49 0.97
N ASP A 61 -12.04 12.70 0.89
CA ASP A 61 -11.98 11.28 1.24
C ASP A 61 -10.84 10.59 0.47
N TYR A 62 -10.12 9.69 1.12
CA TYR A 62 -8.99 8.99 0.52
C TYR A 62 -8.94 7.54 0.95
N VAL A 63 -8.28 6.70 0.15
CA VAL A 63 -8.12 5.27 0.42
C VAL A 63 -6.64 4.99 0.63
N THR A 64 -6.33 4.32 1.73
CA THR A 64 -4.99 3.73 1.97
C THR A 64 -5.02 2.25 1.69
N GLY A 65 -3.86 1.69 1.36
CA GLY A 65 -3.72 0.31 0.91
C GLY A 65 -2.91 0.28 -0.37
N ILE A 66 -2.23 -0.83 -0.62
CA ILE A 66 -1.46 -1.05 -1.83
C ILE A 66 -2.30 -1.88 -2.79
N SER A 67 -2.62 -1.29 -3.93
CA SER A 67 -3.38 -1.97 -4.98
C SER A 67 -2.50 -2.98 -5.73
N VAL A 68 -3.12 -3.89 -6.46
CA VAL A 68 -2.42 -4.89 -7.29
C VAL A 68 -1.48 -4.21 -8.28
N GLU A 69 -1.93 -3.11 -8.89
CA GLU A 69 -1.17 -2.36 -9.90
C GLU A 69 0.03 -1.63 -9.30
N LYS A 70 -0.05 -1.20 -8.04
CA LYS A 70 1.08 -0.58 -7.32
C LYS A 70 2.09 -1.64 -6.90
N ALA A 71 1.61 -2.74 -6.31
CA ALA A 71 2.44 -3.87 -5.90
C ALA A 71 3.22 -4.52 -7.07
N GLY A 72 2.64 -4.51 -8.28
CA GLY A 72 3.29 -5.05 -9.47
C GLY A 72 4.30 -4.11 -10.15
N ARG A 73 4.43 -2.85 -9.71
CA ARG A 73 5.26 -1.84 -10.42
C ARG A 73 6.35 -1.21 -9.57
N GLU A 74 6.21 -1.23 -8.25
CA GLU A 74 7.16 -0.58 -7.35
C GLU A 74 7.41 -1.40 -6.07
N LEU A 75 8.60 -1.19 -5.50
CA LEU A 75 8.98 -1.83 -4.25
C LEU A 75 8.21 -1.21 -3.08
N VAL A 76 7.54 -2.04 -2.31
CA VAL A 76 6.83 -1.60 -1.11
C VAL A 76 7.81 -1.47 0.04
N THR A 77 8.11 -0.22 0.39
CA THR A 77 9.10 0.16 1.41
C THR A 77 8.47 0.66 2.70
N GLY A 78 7.15 0.76 2.79
CA GLY A 78 6.47 1.25 3.99
C GLY A 78 4.99 0.89 4.06
N CYS A 79 4.42 1.07 5.26
CA CYS A 79 3.01 0.83 5.52
C CYS A 79 2.14 2.01 5.06
N PRO A 80 1.15 1.80 4.17
CA PRO A 80 0.28 2.88 3.71
C PRO A 80 -0.71 3.37 4.77
N HIS A 81 -0.86 2.67 5.89
CA HIS A 81 -1.85 3.01 6.93
C HIS A 81 -1.29 3.82 8.08
N CYS A 82 -0.05 3.53 8.48
CA CYS A 82 0.61 4.19 9.61
C CYS A 82 1.87 4.95 9.21
N ASN A 83 2.21 4.95 7.91
CA ASN A 83 3.38 5.63 7.34
C ASN A 83 4.73 5.14 7.94
N ARG A 84 4.76 3.94 8.53
CA ARG A 84 6.00 3.34 9.05
C ARG A 84 6.86 2.82 7.90
N SER A 85 8.14 3.19 7.88
CA SER A 85 9.16 2.64 6.97
C SER A 85 9.49 1.19 7.33
N TYR A 86 9.73 0.37 6.32
CA TYR A 86 10.33 -0.96 6.41
C TYR A 86 11.81 -0.97 6.04
N CYS A 87 12.31 0.11 5.44
CA CYS A 87 13.72 0.38 5.29
C CYS A 87 14.21 1.04 6.59
N ASP A 88 14.87 0.28 7.45
CA ASP A 88 15.63 0.75 8.63
C ASP A 88 17.04 0.16 8.49
#